data_AF-A0A918NNE7-F1
#
_entry.id   AF-A0A918NNE7-F1
#
_cell.length_a   1.000
_cell.length_b   1.000
_cell.length_c   1.000
_cell.angle_alpha   90.00
_cell.angle_beta   90.00
_cell.angle_gamma   90.00
#
_symmetry.space_group_name_H-M   'P 1'
#
loop_
_entity.id
_entity.type
_entity.pdbx_description
1 polymer ?
#
loop_
_entity_poly.entity_id
_entity_poly.type
_entity_poly.pdbx_seq_one_letter_code
_entity_poly.pdbx_strand_id
1 'polypeptide(L)'
;MPAVPAAREPAEPAGCVVRVLGPQVLLSGFPLAGSDPEQGQQFLLDHAAEHGKWVLYTPDDSLSLTDLAVLLRSQQVGAARLIRPLFVKEEWLDSQCFRDHLPLEGASG
;
A
#
# COMPACT_ATOMS: atom_id res chain seq x y z
N MET A 1 20.88 -47.01 25.74
CA MET A 1 19.88 -46.33 24.89
C MET A 1 19.66 -44.94 25.46
N PRO A 2 19.96 -43.84 24.75
CA PRO A 2 19.52 -42.50 25.17
C PRO A 2 18.29 -42.05 24.37
N ALA A 3 17.44 -41.31 25.07
CA ALA A 3 16.11 -40.88 24.66
C ALA A 3 16.12 -39.88 23.49
N VAL A 4 15.11 -39.99 22.62
CA VAL A 4 14.81 -39.06 21.52
C VAL A 4 14.16 -37.80 22.11
N PRO A 5 14.66 -36.58 21.85
CA PRO A 5 13.95 -35.38 22.26
C PRO A 5 12.77 -35.09 21.32
N ALA A 6 11.65 -34.71 21.94
CA ALA A 6 10.39 -34.37 21.31
C ALA A 6 10.52 -33.23 20.28
N ALA A 7 9.77 -33.35 19.19
CA ALA A 7 9.66 -32.36 18.14
C ALA A 7 9.24 -30.99 18.71
N ARG A 8 10.00 -29.95 18.38
CA ARG A 8 9.59 -28.56 18.61
C ARG A 8 8.52 -28.21 17.57
N GLU A 9 7.33 -27.89 18.06
CA GLU A 9 6.26 -27.29 17.25
C GLU A 9 6.74 -25.94 16.67
N PRO A 10 6.33 -25.60 15.43
CA PRO A 10 6.82 -24.41 14.76
C PRO A 10 6.33 -23.18 15.51
N ALA A 11 7.27 -22.34 15.95
CA ALA A 11 6.96 -20.99 16.37
C ALA A 11 6.33 -20.27 15.18
N GLU A 12 5.07 -19.88 15.29
CA GLU A 12 4.46 -18.91 14.38
C GLU A 12 5.43 -17.72 14.27
N PRO A 13 5.82 -17.28 13.06
CA PRO A 13 6.61 -16.09 12.96
C PRO A 13 5.73 -14.95 13.46
N ALA A 14 6.01 -14.49 14.68
CA ALA A 14 5.53 -13.22 15.19
C ALA A 14 6.00 -12.16 14.19
N GLY A 15 5.13 -11.85 13.23
CA GLY A 15 5.37 -10.82 12.24
C GLY A 15 5.60 -9.54 13.00
N CYS A 16 6.82 -9.02 12.97
CA CYS A 16 7.07 -7.65 13.36
C CYS A 16 6.20 -6.75 12.48
N VAL A 17 5.05 -6.31 12.99
CA VAL A 17 4.31 -5.19 12.42
C VAL A 17 5.14 -3.96 12.74
N VAL A 18 6.18 -3.72 11.95
CA VAL A 18 6.86 -2.43 11.94
C VAL A 18 5.77 -1.44 11.57
N ARG A 19 5.38 -0.56 12.49
CA ARG A 19 4.63 0.62 12.11
C ARG A 19 5.57 1.42 11.23
N VAL A 20 5.42 1.31 9.91
CA VAL A 20 6.24 2.03 8.93
C VAL A 20 5.77 3.49 8.87
N LEU A 21 5.88 4.15 10.03
CA LEU A 21 6.05 5.58 10.28
C LEU A 21 5.17 6.55 9.47
N GLY A 22 3.87 6.28 9.40
CA GLY A 22 2.86 7.27 8.99
C GLY A 22 1.57 7.09 9.80
N PRO A 23 0.64 8.07 9.76
CA PRO A 23 -0.73 7.85 10.22
C PRO A 23 -1.31 6.64 9.50
N GLN A 24 -1.81 5.66 10.25
CA GLN A 24 -2.57 4.57 9.65
C GLN A 24 -3.86 5.18 9.12
N VAL A 25 -3.99 5.24 7.79
CA VAL A 25 -5.24 5.67 7.16
C VAL A 25 -6.06 4.43 6.83
N LEU A 26 -7.27 4.39 7.37
CA LEU A 26 -8.23 3.35 7.05
C LEU A 26 -9.25 3.89 6.05
N LEU A 27 -9.58 3.07 5.05
CA LEU A 27 -10.71 3.28 4.16
C LEU A 27 -11.67 2.11 4.35
N SER A 28 -12.89 2.36 4.82
CA SER A 28 -13.88 1.33 5.14
C SER A 28 -13.33 0.19 6.03
N GLY A 29 -12.44 0.54 6.98
CA GLY A 29 -11.81 -0.43 7.89
C GLY A 29 -10.61 -1.19 7.32
N PHE A 30 -10.28 -1.01 6.03
CA PHE A 30 -9.07 -1.55 5.42
C PHE A 30 -7.88 -0.60 5.61
N PRO A 31 -6.70 -1.08 6.07
CA PRO A 31 -5.52 -0.26 6.22
C PRO A 31 -4.90 0.05 4.85
N LEU A 32 -4.88 1.32 4.45
CA LEU A 32 -4.26 1.77 3.20
C LEU A 32 -2.74 1.90 3.30
N ALA A 33 -2.18 1.91 4.50
CA ALA A 33 -0.74 2.00 4.74
C ALA A 33 -0.22 0.70 5.35
N GLY A 34 0.87 0.18 4.76
CA GLY A 34 1.55 -1.01 5.27
C GLY A 34 0.89 -2.35 4.92
N SER A 35 -0.12 -2.35 4.05
CA SER A 35 -0.68 -3.59 3.48
C SER A 35 0.17 -4.11 2.32
N ASP A 36 -0.07 -5.36 1.95
CA ASP A 36 0.47 -5.96 0.73
C ASP A 36 -0.06 -5.22 -0.54
N PRO A 37 0.77 -5.04 -1.59
CA PRO A 37 0.37 -4.41 -2.85
C PRO A 37 -0.84 -5.03 -3.54
N GLU A 38 -0.89 -6.35 -3.68
CA GLU A 38 -1.97 -7.03 -4.41
C GLU A 38 -3.27 -6.89 -3.64
N GLN A 39 -3.22 -7.07 -2.31
CA GLN A 39 -4.38 -6.88 -1.45
C GLN A 39 -4.89 -5.44 -1.47
N GLY A 40 -3.98 -4.46 -1.44
CA GLY A 40 -4.30 -3.04 -1.50
C GLY A 40 -4.95 -2.62 -2.80
N GLN A 41 -4.41 -3.08 -3.93
CA GLN A 41 -4.96 -2.82 -5.26
C GLN A 41 -6.34 -3.45 -5.42
N GLN A 42 -6.49 -4.73 -5.05
CA GLN A 42 -7.77 -5.43 -5.16
C GLN A 42 -8.85 -4.75 -4.31
N PHE A 43 -8.53 -4.42 -3.06
CA PHE A 43 -9.46 -3.70 -2.18
C PHE A 43 -9.97 -2.40 -2.81
N LEU A 44 -9.08 -1.63 -3.46
CA LEU A 44 -9.46 -0.37 -4.08
C LEU A 44 -10.32 -0.54 -5.33
N LEU A 45 -10.06 -1.58 -6.12
CA LEU A 45 -10.92 -1.94 -7.25
C LEU A 45 -12.32 -2.35 -6.78
N ASP A 46 -12.39 -3.18 -5.75
CA ASP A 46 -13.66 -3.63 -5.17
C ASP A 46 -14.45 -2.45 -4.57
N HIS A 47 -13.76 -1.59 -3.81
CA HIS A 47 -14.34 -0.38 -3.23
C HIS A 47 -14.83 0.58 -4.32
N ALA A 48 -14.07 0.75 -5.40
CA ALA A 48 -14.48 1.59 -6.50
C ALA A 48 -15.71 1.03 -7.23
N ALA A 49 -15.76 -0.28 -7.47
CA ALA A 49 -16.90 -0.95 -8.07
C ALA A 49 -18.16 -0.85 -7.19
N GLU A 50 -18.03 -1.06 -5.88
CA GLU A 50 -19.14 -0.99 -4.93
C GLU A 50 -19.76 0.42 -4.86
N HIS A 51 -18.92 1.46 -4.95
CA HIS A 51 -19.36 2.85 -4.79
C HIS A 51 -19.50 3.63 -6.11
N GLY A 52 -19.33 2.96 -7.26
CA GLY A 52 -19.43 3.58 -8.59
C GLY A 52 -18.37 4.67 -8.83
N LYS A 53 -17.16 4.44 -8.32
CA LYS A 53 -16.03 5.38 -8.37
C LYS A 53 -15.05 5.04 -9.49
N TRP A 54 -14.30 6.04 -9.91
CA TRP A 54 -13.34 5.89 -10.98
C TRP A 54 -11.95 5.59 -10.44
N VAL A 55 -11.29 4.64 -11.08
CA VAL A 55 -9.89 4.32 -10.82
C VAL A 55 -9.01 4.74 -12.00
N LEU A 56 -7.84 5.26 -11.69
CA LEU A 56 -6.79 5.55 -12.66
C LEU A 56 -5.56 4.71 -12.36
N TYR A 57 -4.99 4.15 -13.41
CA TYR A 57 -3.67 3.53 -13.37
C TYR A 57 -2.63 4.54 -13.80
N THR A 58 -1.57 4.67 -13.03
CA THR A 58 -0.39 5.43 -13.42
C THR A 58 0.58 4.52 -14.18
N PRO A 59 1.48 5.07 -15.01
CA PRO A 59 2.53 4.33 -15.72
C PRO A 59 3.42 3.46 -14.82
N ASP A 60 3.59 3.81 -13.54
CA ASP A 60 4.35 3.04 -12.55
C ASP A 60 3.54 1.90 -11.90
N ASP A 61 2.39 1.52 -12.47
CA ASP A 61 1.49 0.48 -11.96
C ASP A 61 0.87 0.80 -10.58
N SER A 62 0.81 2.10 -10.25
CA SER A 62 0.12 2.59 -9.06
C SER A 62 -1.35 2.85 -9.37
N LEU A 63 -2.20 2.63 -8.37
CA LEU A 63 -3.66 2.72 -8.52
C LEU A 63 -4.19 3.94 -7.75
N SER A 64 -4.94 4.80 -8.42
CA SER A 64 -5.57 5.97 -7.81
C SER A 64 -7.08 5.89 -7.84
N LEU A 65 -7.72 6.31 -6.74
CA LEU A 65 -9.14 6.57 -6.65
C LEU A 65 -9.37 8.07 -6.72
N THR A 66 -9.92 8.51 -7.85
CA THR A 66 -9.92 9.94 -8.20
C THR A 66 -10.80 10.76 -7.27
N ASP A 67 -11.98 10.21 -6.93
CA ASP A 67 -12.95 10.87 -6.05
C ASP A 67 -12.44 11.13 -4.63
N LEU A 68 -11.50 10.31 -4.13
CA LEU A 68 -10.89 10.50 -2.81
C LEU A 68 -9.49 11.12 -2.90
N ALA A 69 -9.02 11.38 -4.11
CA ALA A 69 -7.67 11.82 -4.42
C ALA A 69 -6.59 11.01 -3.67
N VAL A 70 -6.78 9.68 -3.66
CA VAL A 70 -5.83 8.72 -3.07
C VAL A 70 -5.09 8.02 -4.19
N LEU A 71 -3.77 7.92 -4.09
CA LEU A 71 -2.91 7.07 -4.91
C LEU A 71 -2.22 6.04 -4.01
N LEU A 72 -2.35 4.75 -4.32
CA LEU A 72 -1.56 3.71 -3.69
C LEU A 72 -0.28 3.48 -4.48
N ARG A 73 0.86 3.79 -3.85
CA ARG A 73 2.18 3.43 -4.35
C ARG A 73 2.74 2.24 -3.61
N SER A 74 3.43 1.39 -4.35
CA SER A 74 4.31 0.40 -3.75
C SER A 74 5.58 1.06 -3.22
N GLN A 75 6.06 0.63 -2.06
CA GLN A 75 7.35 1.01 -1.49
C GLN A 75 8.09 -0.20 -0.93
N GLN A 76 9.42 -0.14 -0.93
CA GLN A 76 10.26 -1.14 -0.30
C GLN A 76 10.62 -0.71 1.12
N VAL A 77 10.33 -1.56 2.10
CA VAL A 77 10.63 -1.34 3.52
C VAL A 77 11.46 -2.52 4.02
N GLY A 78 12.78 -2.34 4.05
CA GLY A 78 13.70 -3.45 4.29
C GLY A 78 13.52 -4.53 3.23
N ALA A 79 13.13 -5.74 3.64
CA ALA A 79 12.88 -6.86 2.74
C ALA A 79 11.42 -6.97 2.28
N ALA A 80 10.50 -6.15 2.81
CA ALA A 80 9.07 -6.21 2.49
C ALA A 80 8.69 -5.15 1.46
N ARG A 81 7.78 -5.51 0.55
CA ARG A 81 7.13 -4.58 -0.38
C ARG A 81 5.73 -4.28 0.15
N LEU A 82 5.42 -3.02 0.43
CA LEU A 82 4.16 -2.60 1.06
C LEU A 82 3.54 -1.43 0.30
N ILE A 83 2.25 -1.19 0.49
CA ILE A 83 1.59 0.00 -0.02
C ILE A 83 1.80 1.21 0.89
N ARG A 84 1.89 2.37 0.26
CA ARG A 84 1.85 3.69 0.89
C ARG A 84 0.79 4.53 0.20
N PRO A 85 -0.18 5.08 0.96
CA PRO A 85 -1.17 5.99 0.40
C PRO A 85 -0.55 7.38 0.26
N LEU A 86 -0.84 8.02 -0.87
CA LEU A 86 -0.55 9.42 -1.14
C LEU A 86 -1.86 10.16 -1.35
N PHE A 87 -2.08 11.20 -0.56
CA PHE A 87 -3.21 12.10 -0.72
C PHE A 87 -2.77 13.25 -1.60
N VAL A 88 -3.44 13.39 -2.73
CA VAL A 88 -3.13 14.41 -3.72
C VAL A 88 -4.27 15.38 -3.84
N LYS A 89 -4.00 16.54 -4.44
CA LYS A 89 -5.09 17.42 -4.83
C LYS A 89 -5.75 16.83 -6.07
N GLU A 90 -7.08 16.89 -6.13
CA GLU A 90 -7.87 16.39 -7.25
C GLU A 90 -7.39 17.02 -8.58
N GLU A 91 -7.07 18.32 -8.57
CA GLU A 91 -6.53 19.07 -9.70
C GLU A 91 -5.20 18.53 -10.28
N TRP A 92 -4.49 17.67 -9.53
CA TRP A 92 -3.22 17.08 -9.97
C TRP A 92 -3.38 15.73 -10.65
N LEU A 93 -4.51 15.03 -10.46
CA LEU A 93 -4.79 13.73 -11.06
C LEU A 93 -4.90 13.80 -12.60
N ASP A 94 -5.36 14.94 -13.11
CA ASP A 94 -5.47 15.21 -14.55
C ASP A 94 -4.14 15.70 -15.17
N SER A 95 -3.14 16.00 -14.35
CA SER A 95 -1.86 16.54 -14.82
C SER A 95 -0.89 15.42 -15.22
N GLN A 96 -0.23 15.55 -16.38
CA GLN A 96 0.81 14.60 -16.82
C GLN A 96 1.97 14.52 -15.81
N CYS A 97 2.27 15.62 -15.11
CA CYS A 97 3.33 15.68 -14.12
C CYS A 97 3.16 14.63 -13.00
N PHE A 98 1.92 14.35 -12.57
CA PHE A 98 1.65 13.41 -11.48
C PHE A 98 1.75 11.93 -11.90
N ARG A 99 1.54 11.63 -13.18
CA ARG A 99 1.61 10.25 -13.70
C ARG A 99 3.02 9.70 -13.64
N ASP A 100 4.02 10.55 -13.85
CA ASP A 100 5.41 10.10 -13.98
C ASP A 100 6.26 10.41 -12.74
N HIS A 101 6.06 11.56 -12.08
CA HIS A 101 6.93 12.01 -10.98
C HIS A 101 6.18 12.81 -9.91
N LEU A 102 6.21 12.36 -8.64
CA LEU A 102 5.78 13.23 -7.54
C LEU A 102 6.83 14.32 -7.34
N PRO A 103 6.43 15.59 -7.08
CA PRO A 103 7.36 16.71 -6.89
C PRO A 103 8.42 16.51 -5.79
N LEU A 104 8.21 15.53 -4.90
CA LEU A 104 9.07 15.25 -3.75
C LEU A 104 10.00 14.05 -3.94
N GLU A 105 9.86 13.27 -5.02
CA GLU A 105 10.65 12.04 -5.23
C GLU A 105 12.07 12.31 -5.77
N GLY A 106 12.37 13.57 -6.15
CA GLY A 106 13.72 14.00 -6.55
C GLY A 106 14.56 14.61 -5.41
N ALA A 107 14.02 14.76 -4.21
CA ALA A 107 14.75 15.30 -3.06
C ALA A 107 15.47 14.16 -2.32
N SER A 108 16.54 13.63 -2.93
CA SER A 108 17.50 12.81 -2.20
C SER A 108 18.18 13.68 -1.14
N GLY A 109 17.81 13.48 0.12
CA GLY A 109 18.55 13.93 1.30
C GLY A 109 19.27 12.76 1.94
#